data_AF-A0A317Z4B3-F1
#
_entry.id   AF-A0A317Z4B3-F1
#
_cell.length_a   1.000
_cell.length_b   1.000
_cell.length_c   1.000
_cell.angle_alpha   90.00
_cell.angle_beta   90.00
_cell.angle_gamma   90.00
#
_symmetry.space_group_name_H-M   'P 1'
#
loop_
_entity.id
_entity.type
_entity.pdbx_description
1 polymer ?
#
loop_
_entity_poly.entity_id
_entity_poly.type
_entity_poly.pdbx_seq_one_letter_code
_entity_poly.pdbx_strand_id
1 'polypeptide(L)'
;NYTTKALTEKAKSLKLVNYSKLNKKELVLAIMEAQMEQDGNYYMEGILDDIQQDGYGFLRTVNFSKGEKDIYISASQIRRFEIKLGDKVTGKVRKPKENEKYYGLLQVDFVNDHNAEEVKKRPHFQALTPLYPDERIKLETEPRNYSTRVMDLITPIGLGQRGLIVAP
;
A
#
# COMPACT_ATOMS: atom_id res chain seq x y z
N ASN A 1 -6.72 16.03 16.35
CA ASN A 1 -7.05 16.88 17.52
C ASN A 1 -8.54 17.20 17.66
N TYR A 2 -9.46 16.28 17.32
CA TYR A 2 -10.90 16.48 17.59
C TYR A 2 -11.28 15.97 18.98
N THR A 3 -12.15 16.71 19.67
CA THR A 3 -12.78 16.29 20.94
C THR A 3 -13.84 15.22 20.65
N THR A 4 -14.10 14.35 21.63
CA THR A 4 -15.10 13.26 21.49
C THR A 4 -16.49 13.81 21.18
N LYS A 5 -16.89 14.92 21.82
CA LYS A 5 -18.16 15.61 21.54
C LYS A 5 -18.31 16.04 20.07
N ALA A 6 -17.26 16.65 19.51
CA ALA A 6 -17.25 17.07 18.10
C ALA A 6 -17.33 15.87 17.13
N LEU A 7 -16.69 14.76 17.46
CA LEU A 7 -16.78 13.52 16.67
C LEU A 7 -18.20 12.94 16.72
N THR A 8 -18.86 12.92 17.87
CA THR A 8 -20.24 12.42 18.01
C THR A 8 -21.25 13.29 17.26
N GLU A 9 -21.09 14.61 17.27
CA GLU A 9 -21.92 15.53 16.47
C GLU A 9 -21.74 15.28 14.97
N LYS A 10 -20.50 15.08 14.52
CA LYS A 10 -20.19 14.76 13.12
C LYS A 10 -20.72 13.38 12.70
N ALA A 11 -20.72 12.40 13.60
CA ALA A 11 -21.34 11.09 13.36
C ALA A 11 -22.87 11.18 13.22
N LYS A 12 -23.53 12.05 14.01
CA LYS A 12 -24.97 12.32 13.89
C LYS A 12 -25.31 12.97 12.55
N SER A 13 -24.53 13.96 12.09
CA SER A 13 -24.78 14.60 10.79
C SER A 13 -24.64 13.64 9.62
N LEU A 14 -23.73 12.66 9.72
CA LEU A 14 -23.50 11.63 8.71
C LEU A 14 -24.46 10.43 8.84
N LYS A 15 -25.45 10.48 9.75
CA LYS A 15 -26.44 9.41 10.00
C LYS A 15 -25.83 8.02 10.27
N LEU A 16 -24.66 7.98 10.92
CA LEU A 16 -24.06 6.71 11.32
C LEU A 16 -24.96 5.99 12.33
N VAL A 17 -25.02 4.65 12.25
CA VAL A 17 -25.76 3.80 13.20
C VAL A 17 -24.77 3.25 14.22
N ASN A 18 -25.18 3.12 15.49
CA ASN A 18 -24.36 2.54 16.57
C ASN A 18 -23.03 3.27 16.92
N TYR A 19 -22.84 4.53 16.51
CA TYR A 19 -21.62 5.30 16.80
C TYR A 19 -21.32 5.49 18.31
N SER A 20 -22.34 5.40 19.17
CA SER A 20 -22.19 5.52 20.63
C SER A 20 -21.47 4.34 21.29
N LYS A 21 -21.36 3.18 20.60
CA LYS A 21 -20.67 2.00 21.11
C LYS A 21 -19.21 1.90 20.63
N LEU A 22 -18.79 2.78 19.72
CA LEU A 22 -17.47 2.73 19.09
C LEU A 22 -16.42 3.45 19.94
N ASN A 23 -15.22 2.89 19.97
CA ASN A 23 -14.06 3.55 20.57
C ASN A 23 -13.69 4.80 19.75
N LYS A 24 -12.97 5.77 20.35
CA LYS A 24 -12.60 7.02 19.67
C LYS A 24 -11.90 6.81 18.32
N LYS A 25 -11.04 5.80 18.20
CA LYS A 25 -10.35 5.46 16.94
C LYS A 25 -11.33 4.90 15.89
N GLU A 26 -12.19 3.97 16.29
CA GLU A 26 -13.21 3.36 15.44
C GLU A 26 -14.25 4.40 14.98
N LEU A 27 -14.63 5.32 15.86
CA LEU A 27 -15.54 6.42 15.56
C LEU A 27 -14.95 7.37 14.51
N VAL A 28 -13.66 7.70 14.62
CA VAL A 28 -12.96 8.53 13.62
C VAL A 28 -12.94 7.83 12.26
N LEU A 29 -12.66 6.53 12.24
CA LEU A 29 -12.64 5.73 11.03
C LEU A 29 -14.01 5.69 10.36
N ALA A 30 -15.06 5.38 11.11
CA ALA A 30 -16.44 5.33 10.59
C ALA A 30 -16.91 6.69 10.06
N ILE A 31 -16.54 7.80 10.73
CA ILE A 31 -16.83 9.16 10.24
C ILE A 31 -16.08 9.46 8.94
N MET A 32 -14.82 9.06 8.83
CA MET A 32 -14.05 9.22 7.60
C MET A 32 -14.66 8.41 6.45
N GLU A 33 -15.03 7.15 6.69
CA GLU A 33 -15.68 6.29 5.71
C GLU A 33 -17.02 6.86 5.25
N ALA A 34 -17.89 7.28 6.18
CA ALA A 34 -19.18 7.87 5.85
C ALA A 34 -19.07 9.22 5.12
N GLN A 35 -18.04 10.02 5.45
CA GLN A 35 -17.80 11.27 4.76
C GLN A 35 -17.24 11.04 3.35
N MET A 36 -16.34 10.08 3.18
CA MET A 36 -15.88 9.62 1.86
C MET A 36 -17.02 9.03 1.02
N GLU A 37 -17.96 8.35 1.66
CA GLU A 37 -19.21 7.87 1.07
C GLU A 37 -20.07 9.00 0.53
N GLN A 38 -20.24 10.06 1.32
CA GLN A 38 -21.06 11.21 0.95
C GLN A 38 -20.45 12.02 -0.20
N ASP A 39 -19.11 12.12 -0.22
CA ASP A 39 -18.35 12.81 -1.27
C ASP A 39 -18.10 11.92 -2.51
N GLY A 40 -18.54 10.66 -2.49
CA GLY A 40 -18.33 9.68 -3.58
C GLY A 40 -16.86 9.33 -3.85
N ASN A 41 -15.96 9.70 -2.94
CA ASN A 41 -14.51 9.64 -3.11
C ASN A 41 -13.90 8.74 -2.05
N TYR A 42 -13.83 7.44 -2.34
CA TYR A 42 -13.09 6.50 -1.50
C TYR A 42 -11.60 6.68 -1.74
N TYR A 43 -10.81 6.42 -0.71
CA TYR A 43 -9.37 6.37 -0.84
C TYR A 43 -8.93 4.94 -0.59
N MET A 44 -8.26 4.35 -1.57
CA MET A 44 -7.78 2.98 -1.46
C MET A 44 -6.35 2.87 -1.98
N GLU A 45 -5.67 1.84 -1.51
CA GLU A 45 -4.34 1.46 -1.95
C GLU A 45 -4.36 0.03 -2.46
N GLY A 46 -3.46 -0.27 -3.39
CA GLY A 46 -3.23 -1.63 -3.85
C GLY A 46 -1.95 -1.73 -4.64
N ILE A 47 -1.52 -2.96 -4.90
CA ILE A 47 -0.27 -3.23 -5.62
C ILE A 47 -0.59 -3.68 -7.03
N LEU A 48 0.04 -3.05 -8.03
CA LEU A 48 -0.12 -3.42 -9.43
C LEU A 48 0.54 -4.78 -9.68
N ASP A 49 -0.28 -5.80 -9.91
CA ASP A 49 0.17 -7.19 -10.03
C ASP A 49 0.20 -7.68 -11.48
N ASP A 50 -0.70 -7.17 -12.33
CA ASP A 50 -0.83 -7.61 -13.71
C ASP A 50 -1.24 -6.44 -14.63
N ILE A 51 -0.69 -6.45 -15.84
CA ILE A 51 -1.03 -5.53 -16.94
C ILE A 51 -1.49 -6.40 -18.11
N GLN A 52 -2.76 -6.25 -18.48
CA GLN A 52 -3.38 -6.99 -19.58
C GLN A 52 -2.80 -6.57 -20.94
N GLN A 53 -3.08 -7.35 -21.99
CA GLN A 53 -2.61 -7.07 -23.35
C GLN A 53 -3.00 -5.67 -23.85
N ASP A 54 -4.18 -5.19 -23.47
CA ASP A 54 -4.67 -3.84 -23.81
C ASP A 54 -4.03 -2.72 -22.97
N GLY A 55 -3.13 -3.06 -22.05
CA GLY A 55 -2.33 -2.13 -21.26
C GLY A 55 -2.99 -1.61 -19.98
N TYR A 56 -4.22 -2.00 -19.66
CA TYR A 56 -4.83 -1.72 -18.36
C TYR A 56 -4.43 -2.78 -17.33
N GLY A 57 -4.63 -2.50 -16.04
CA GLY A 57 -4.26 -3.41 -14.96
C GLY A 57 -5.21 -3.37 -13.77
N PHE A 58 -4.89 -4.18 -12.78
CA PHE A 58 -5.61 -4.23 -11.51
C PHE A 58 -4.64 -4.11 -10.34
N LEU A 59 -4.98 -3.25 -9.39
CA LEU A 59 -4.31 -3.14 -8.11
C LEU A 59 -4.95 -4.15 -7.14
N ARG A 60 -4.12 -5.05 -6.60
CA ARG A 60 -4.52 -6.04 -5.61
C ARG A 60 -4.52 -5.41 -4.23
N THR A 61 -5.59 -5.60 -3.48
CA THR A 61 -5.76 -5.01 -2.15
C THR A 61 -5.49 -5.99 -1.01
N VAL A 62 -5.55 -7.31 -1.26
CA VAL A 62 -5.39 -8.35 -0.24
C VAL A 62 -4.39 -9.40 -0.72
N ASN A 63 -3.24 -9.49 -0.04
CA ASN A 63 -2.22 -10.55 -0.24
C ASN A 63 -1.87 -10.84 -1.71
N PHE A 64 -1.88 -9.84 -2.59
CA PHE A 64 -1.60 -9.99 -4.03
C PHE A 64 -2.57 -10.94 -4.77
N SER A 65 -3.65 -11.35 -4.14
CA SER A 65 -4.64 -12.27 -4.71
C SER A 65 -5.77 -11.51 -5.39
N LYS A 66 -6.34 -12.11 -6.44
CA LYS A 66 -7.51 -11.53 -7.13
C LYS A 66 -8.69 -11.47 -6.16
N GLY A 67 -9.26 -10.28 -5.99
CA GLY A 67 -10.37 -10.04 -5.08
C GLY A 67 -11.46 -9.16 -5.69
N GLU A 68 -12.63 -9.14 -5.06
CA GLU A 68 -13.74 -8.27 -5.49
C GLU A 68 -13.47 -6.79 -5.19
N LYS A 69 -12.52 -6.51 -4.28
CA LYS A 69 -12.06 -5.17 -3.95
C LYS A 69 -10.86 -4.71 -4.78
N ASP A 70 -10.52 -5.43 -5.83
CA ASP A 70 -9.45 -4.99 -6.74
C ASP A 70 -9.84 -3.69 -7.44
N ILE A 71 -8.82 -2.88 -7.72
CA ILE A 71 -8.99 -1.55 -8.29
C ILE A 71 -8.49 -1.58 -9.73
N TYR A 72 -9.39 -1.35 -10.68
CA TYR A 72 -9.06 -1.12 -12.07
C TYR A 72 -8.24 0.16 -12.22
N ILE A 73 -7.13 0.06 -12.96
CA ILE A 73 -6.29 1.19 -13.37
C ILE A 73 -6.16 1.19 -14.90
N SER A 74 -6.40 2.35 -15.51
CA SER A 74 -6.39 2.49 -16.96
C SER A 74 -4.96 2.54 -17.53
N ALA A 75 -4.81 2.12 -18.79
CA ALA A 75 -3.53 2.19 -19.50
C ALA A 75 -2.94 3.61 -19.55
N SER A 76 -3.79 4.64 -19.64
CA SER A 76 -3.35 6.04 -19.63
C SER A 76 -2.77 6.46 -18.28
N GLN A 77 -3.35 6.02 -17.16
CA GLN A 77 -2.80 6.26 -15.83
C GLN A 77 -1.46 5.55 -15.62
N ILE A 78 -1.37 4.27 -16.02
CA ILE A 78 -0.12 3.49 -15.93
C ILE A 78 1.00 4.21 -16.69
N ARG A 79 0.75 4.57 -17.96
CA ARG A 79 1.73 5.27 -18.80
C ARG A 79 2.07 6.67 -18.27
N ARG A 80 1.07 7.47 -17.87
CA ARG A 80 1.28 8.84 -17.40
C ARG A 80 2.19 8.92 -16.17
N PHE A 81 2.08 7.95 -15.27
CA PHE A 81 2.83 7.91 -14.01
C PHE A 81 4.00 6.92 -14.02
N GLU A 82 4.33 6.32 -15.17
CA GLU A 82 5.40 5.32 -15.30
C GLU A 82 5.30 4.23 -14.23
N ILE A 83 4.07 3.77 -13.97
CA ILE A 83 3.77 2.74 -12.97
C ILE A 83 4.20 1.39 -13.53
N LYS A 84 4.92 0.63 -12.70
CA LYS A 84 5.52 -0.67 -13.03
C LYS A 84 4.86 -1.75 -12.18
N LEU A 85 4.95 -2.99 -12.66
CA LEU A 85 4.52 -4.16 -11.88
C LEU A 85 5.23 -4.16 -10.53
N GLY A 86 4.47 -4.44 -9.47
CA GLY A 86 4.91 -4.40 -8.08
C GLY A 86 4.77 -3.04 -7.39
N ASP A 87 4.42 -1.97 -8.10
CA ASP A 87 4.20 -0.67 -7.46
C ASP A 87 2.96 -0.67 -6.59
N LYS A 88 3.11 -0.15 -5.37
CA LYS A 88 1.99 0.23 -4.52
C LYS A 88 1.44 1.57 -4.99
N VAL A 89 0.17 1.61 -5.37
CA VAL A 89 -0.51 2.81 -5.86
C VAL A 89 -1.61 3.17 -4.87
N THR A 90 -1.64 4.43 -4.48
CA THR A 90 -2.63 4.96 -3.55
C THR A 90 -3.31 6.18 -4.17
N GLY A 91 -4.63 6.23 -4.06
CA GLY A 91 -5.38 7.35 -4.60
C GLY A 91 -6.89 7.22 -4.44
N LYS A 92 -7.59 8.16 -5.06
CA LYS A 92 -9.05 8.20 -5.04
C LYS A 92 -9.64 7.15 -5.97
N VAL A 93 -10.59 6.38 -5.46
CA VAL A 93 -11.32 5.37 -6.20
C VAL A 93 -12.83 5.62 -6.14
N ARG A 94 -13.51 5.18 -7.19
CA ARG A 94 -14.98 5.10 -7.24
C ARG A 94 -15.44 3.66 -7.10
N LYS A 95 -16.62 3.48 -6.52
CA LYS A 95 -17.33 2.19 -6.53
C LYS A 95 -17.62 1.72 -7.97
N PRO A 96 -17.70 0.40 -8.19
CA PRO A 96 -18.19 -0.14 -9.45
C PRO A 96 -19.59 0.40 -9.79
N LYS A 97 -19.83 0.70 -11.06
CA LYS A 97 -21.20 0.92 -11.58
C LYS A 97 -21.94 -0.41 -11.70
N GLU A 98 -23.25 -0.39 -11.95
CA GLU A 98 -24.09 -1.60 -12.07
C GLU A 98 -23.53 -2.65 -13.06
N ASN A 99 -22.81 -2.23 -14.10
CA ASN A 99 -22.20 -3.11 -15.11
C ASN A 99 -20.70 -3.40 -14.87
N GLU A 100 -20.13 -2.96 -13.76
CA GLU A 100 -18.70 -3.12 -13.44
C GLU A 100 -18.54 -4.01 -12.20
N LYS A 101 -17.50 -4.86 -12.19
CA LYS A 101 -17.21 -5.74 -11.05
C LYS A 101 -16.23 -5.12 -10.04
N TYR A 102 -15.40 -4.18 -10.48
CA TYR A 102 -14.23 -3.70 -9.75
C TYR A 102 -14.32 -2.20 -9.44
N TYR A 103 -13.59 -1.76 -8.43
CA TYR A 103 -13.42 -0.33 -8.16
C TYR A 103 -12.64 0.32 -9.30
N GLY A 104 -12.89 1.60 -9.59
CA GLY A 104 -12.15 2.33 -10.62
C GLY A 104 -11.25 3.39 -9.99
N LEU A 105 -9.96 3.41 -10.34
CA LEU A 105 -9.04 4.47 -9.90
C LEU A 105 -9.36 5.78 -10.65
N LEU A 106 -9.74 6.82 -9.90
CA LEU A 106 -10.02 8.15 -10.43
C LEU A 106 -8.74 8.98 -10.56
N GLN A 107 -7.95 9.00 -9.49
CA GLN A 107 -6.77 9.85 -9.36
C GLN A 107 -5.66 9.06 -8.67
N VAL A 108 -4.45 9.19 -9.20
CA VAL A 108 -3.23 8.66 -8.58
C VAL A 108 -2.60 9.80 -7.79
N ASP A 109 -2.42 9.62 -6.49
CA ASP A 109 -1.80 10.63 -5.62
C ASP A 109 -0.40 10.19 -5.19
N PHE A 110 -0.25 8.90 -4.84
CA PHE A 110 1.03 8.35 -4.40
C PHE A 110 1.37 7.03 -5.12
N VAL A 111 2.67 6.83 -5.34
CA VAL A 111 3.26 5.58 -5.81
C VAL A 111 4.42 5.21 -4.87
N ASN A 112 4.38 4.02 -4.26
CA ASN A 112 5.33 3.55 -3.24
C ASN A 112 5.55 4.57 -2.12
N ASP A 113 4.47 5.15 -1.57
CA ASP A 113 4.48 6.15 -0.50
C ASP A 113 5.13 7.50 -0.86
N HIS A 114 5.49 7.72 -2.12
CA HIS A 114 6.01 8.98 -2.64
C HIS A 114 5.01 9.64 -3.58
N ASN A 115 5.15 10.96 -3.79
CA ASN A 115 4.28 11.69 -4.70
C ASN A 115 4.41 11.12 -6.12
N ALA A 116 3.28 10.82 -6.77
CA ALA A 116 3.27 10.18 -8.08
C ALA A 116 4.03 10.97 -9.17
N GLU A 117 4.15 12.30 -9.05
CA GLU A 117 4.90 13.13 -9.99
C GLU A 117 6.43 13.01 -9.82
N GLU A 118 6.92 12.72 -8.61
CA GLU A 118 8.35 12.56 -8.33
C GLU A 118 8.88 11.20 -8.80
N VAL A 119 8.07 10.16 -8.63
CA VAL A 119 8.43 8.76 -8.88
C VAL A 119 8.75 8.48 -10.36
N LYS A 120 8.25 9.30 -11.28
CA LYS A 120 8.48 9.16 -12.74
C LYS A 120 9.97 9.16 -13.12
N LYS A 121 10.82 9.83 -12.34
CA LYS A 121 12.24 9.99 -12.65
C LYS A 121 13.11 8.81 -12.18
N ARG A 122 12.53 7.82 -11.52
CA ARG A 122 13.32 6.71 -10.96
C ARG A 122 13.85 5.79 -12.08
N PRO A 123 15.11 5.34 -11.98
CA PRO A 123 15.67 4.37 -12.91
C PRO A 123 14.91 3.04 -12.82
N HIS A 124 15.01 2.23 -13.89
CA HIS A 124 14.58 0.83 -13.81
C HIS A 124 15.54 0.04 -12.92
N PHE A 125 15.01 -0.91 -12.15
CA PHE A 125 15.83 -1.77 -11.29
C PHE A 125 16.97 -2.46 -12.05
N GLN A 126 16.71 -2.93 -13.27
CA GLN A 126 17.71 -3.58 -14.14
C GLN A 126 18.80 -2.62 -14.65
N ALA A 127 18.57 -1.30 -14.61
CA ALA A 127 19.56 -0.30 -15.00
C ALA A 127 20.49 0.10 -13.84
N LEU A 128 20.20 -0.36 -12.62
CA LEU A 128 21.06 -0.09 -11.48
C LEU A 128 22.36 -0.90 -11.59
N THR A 129 23.46 -0.30 -11.17
CA THR A 129 24.76 -1.00 -11.11
C THR A 129 24.76 -1.92 -9.89
N PRO A 130 24.96 -3.24 -10.07
CA PRO A 130 25.05 -4.15 -8.94
C PRO A 130 26.36 -3.90 -8.17
N LEU A 131 26.26 -3.77 -6.86
CA LEU A 131 27.40 -3.62 -5.95
C LEU A 131 27.36 -4.74 -4.91
N TYR A 132 28.53 -5.06 -4.36
CA TYR A 132 28.60 -5.88 -3.16
C TYR A 132 28.03 -5.10 -1.96
N PRO A 133 27.47 -5.79 -0.96
CA PRO A 133 27.04 -5.13 0.27
C PRO A 133 28.20 -4.39 0.94
N ASP A 134 28.03 -3.09 1.16
CA ASP A 134 28.95 -2.19 1.85
C ASP A 134 28.45 -1.81 3.25
N GLU A 135 27.13 -1.86 3.47
CA GLU A 135 26.50 -1.67 4.77
C GLU A 135 26.11 -3.02 5.41
N ARG A 136 26.58 -3.23 6.64
CA ARG A 136 26.28 -4.41 7.45
C ARG A 136 24.96 -4.25 8.20
N ILE A 137 24.11 -5.28 8.14
CA ILE A 137 22.95 -5.43 9.02
C ILE A 137 23.42 -6.13 10.30
N LYS A 138 23.27 -5.47 11.45
CA LYS A 138 23.57 -6.07 12.76
C LYS A 138 22.36 -6.89 13.23
N LEU A 139 22.53 -8.20 13.38
CA LEU A 139 21.47 -9.12 13.78
C LEU A 139 21.41 -9.33 15.31
N GLU A 140 22.53 -9.13 16.00
CA GLU A 140 22.63 -9.21 17.46
C GLU A 140 21.74 -8.15 18.12
N THR A 141 20.80 -8.60 18.95
CA THR A 141 19.93 -7.76 19.77
C THR A 141 20.14 -8.02 21.25
N GLU A 142 19.77 -9.22 21.72
CA GLU A 142 19.87 -9.63 23.12
C GLU A 142 21.00 -10.65 23.36
N PRO A 143 21.68 -10.63 24.53
CA PRO A 143 22.81 -11.52 24.80
C PRO A 143 22.49 -13.03 24.71
N ARG A 144 21.24 -13.41 25.01
CA ARG A 144 20.76 -14.80 24.99
C ARG A 144 20.34 -15.28 23.60
N ASN A 145 20.22 -14.39 22.61
CA ASN A 145 19.89 -14.77 21.25
C ASN A 145 21.14 -15.25 20.50
N TYR A 146 21.54 -16.50 20.76
CA TYR A 146 22.81 -17.02 20.25
C TYR A 146 22.83 -17.17 18.72
N SER A 147 21.69 -17.46 18.08
CA SER A 147 21.65 -17.67 16.63
C SER A 147 22.07 -16.43 15.85
N THR A 148 21.50 -15.26 16.16
CA THR A 148 21.85 -14.01 15.49
C THR A 148 23.28 -13.57 15.79
N ARG A 149 23.77 -13.82 17.01
CA ARG A 149 25.17 -13.54 17.40
C ARG A 149 26.18 -14.40 16.66
N VAL A 150 25.92 -15.71 16.56
CA VAL A 150 26.76 -16.63 15.80
C VAL A 150 26.75 -16.25 14.33
N MET A 151 25.59 -15.94 13.75
CA MET A 151 25.50 -15.45 12.37
C MET A 151 26.29 -14.15 12.17
N ASP A 152 26.17 -13.20 13.09
CA ASP A 152 26.94 -11.94 13.03
C ASP A 152 28.47 -12.16 13.05
N LEU A 153 28.95 -13.22 13.68
CA LEU A 153 30.38 -13.53 13.75
C LEU A 153 30.87 -14.34 12.55
N ILE A 154 30.09 -15.32 12.10
CA ILE A 154 30.53 -16.32 11.11
C ILE A 154 30.04 -15.99 9.70
N THR A 155 28.81 -15.47 9.57
CA THR A 155 28.13 -15.21 8.30
C THR A 155 27.46 -13.83 8.31
N PRO A 156 28.24 -12.73 8.41
CA PRO A 156 27.68 -11.38 8.49
C PRO A 156 26.79 -11.08 7.26
N ILE A 157 25.64 -10.47 7.51
CA ILE A 157 24.65 -10.12 6.47
C ILE A 157 24.73 -8.62 6.21
N GLY A 158 24.74 -8.22 4.94
CA GLY A 158 24.68 -6.82 4.51
C GLY A 158 23.43 -6.49 3.69
N LEU A 159 23.20 -5.20 3.43
CA LEU A 159 22.12 -4.75 2.56
C LEU A 159 22.36 -5.23 1.12
N GLY A 160 21.39 -5.95 0.56
CA GLY A 160 21.53 -6.59 -0.76
C GLY A 160 22.22 -7.97 -0.74
N GLN A 161 22.53 -8.52 0.43
CA GLN A 161 23.11 -9.86 0.56
C GLN A 161 22.15 -10.93 0.03
N ARG A 162 22.70 -11.91 -0.70
CA ARG A 162 21.98 -13.10 -1.18
C ARG A 162 22.56 -14.34 -0.51
N GLY A 163 21.88 -14.81 0.54
CA GLY A 163 22.28 -16.00 1.29
C GLY A 163 21.29 -17.16 1.13
N LEU A 164 21.75 -18.37 1.41
CA LEU A 164 20.92 -19.57 1.48
C LEU A 164 21.16 -20.24 2.83
N ILE A 165 20.08 -20.51 3.57
CA ILE A 165 20.15 -21.31 4.80
C ILE A 165 19.85 -22.75 4.40
N VAL A 166 20.83 -23.64 4.56
CA VAL A 166 20.67 -25.07 4.31
C VAL A 166 20.30 -25.75 5.62
N ALA A 167 19.11 -26.36 5.68
CA ALA A 167 18.61 -27.11 6.82
C ALA A 167 18.27 -28.54 6.37
N PRO A 168 19.11 -29.55 6.69
CA PRO A 168 18.87 -30.95 6.35
C PRO A 168 17.81 -31.60 7.24
#